data_AF-A0A2E0QD58-F1
#
_entry.id   AF-A0A2E0QD58-F1
#
_cell.length_a   1.000
_cell.length_b   1.000
_cell.length_c   1.000
_cell.angle_alpha   90.00
_cell.angle_beta   90.00
_cell.angle_gamma   90.00
#
_symmetry.space_group_name_H-M   'P 1'
#
loop_
_entity.id
_entity.type
_entity.pdbx_description
1 polymer ?
#
loop_
_entity_poly.entity_id
_entity_poly.type
_entity_poly.pdbx_seq_one_letter_code
_entity_poly.pdbx_strand_id
1 'polypeptide(L)'
;MSSEAVQKQKDKLGIMRYAGQDYAVGLLWLTSEDEEDPKAPRQRAKQVGADFYVIRNTVVNQNGIGYLEQGHKRGLPAAASTAADVMVGEWHGVFVAENGWWYVAVHADAIAPDGDILFDDEEEAYQFFLQKAAGYRWPRAFVPDNWEFEDNAGEVSLNKIFDEIPNATLQPANLDALFGGRRNKDIAVVLAAILVGILFLGTLTSQILPSLLPQPRQAKQLALGTANELTPPPRPEVGQQLNPLLRFGDVSLPTPSFVVFACLKGMEDIVLPLPMWTIESIKCDGRIVTVSWNSNGGDLDNIRPYISRFGPGVTHTYDGARLFTATKLLPSLDQYKEQNIPLDRDRAILLVNDRFGDLGQMNVQYRVPDEDKKTASSVRRRAQSAVTTLITNESETKKPPFLSVELKTSTPPTKAAEYFNIPGLSFEMIEYNLNRQDWTYKTNIILRMAGGVPQ
;
A
#
# COMPACT_ATOMS: atom_id res chain seq x y z
N MET A 1 29.01 6.94 14.60
CA MET A 1 29.16 8.30 14.04
C MET A 1 29.58 9.26 15.14
N SER A 2 30.48 10.20 14.88
CA SER A 2 30.86 11.24 15.85
C SER A 2 29.72 12.26 16.00
N SER A 3 29.64 12.91 17.17
CA SER A 3 28.65 13.98 17.45
C SER A 3 28.76 15.16 16.47
N GLU A 4 29.96 15.41 15.96
CA GLU A 4 30.26 16.50 15.03
C GLU A 4 29.60 16.29 13.65
N ALA A 5 29.58 15.07 13.13
CA ALA A 5 28.94 14.77 11.85
C ALA A 5 27.42 14.95 11.90
N VAL A 6 26.80 14.66 13.04
CA VAL A 6 25.36 14.87 13.26
C VAL A 6 25.04 16.35 13.37
N GLN A 7 25.88 17.13 14.06
CA GLN A 7 25.67 18.57 14.19
C GLN A 7 25.78 19.27 12.82
N LYS A 8 26.82 18.96 12.05
CA LYS A 8 27.01 19.51 10.69
C LYS A 8 25.86 19.17 9.73
N GLN A 9 25.15 18.06 9.98
CA GLN A 9 23.96 17.72 9.20
C GLN A 9 22.78 18.64 9.54
N LYS A 10 22.55 18.94 10.83
CA LYS A 10 21.44 19.77 11.29
C LYS A 10 21.47 21.21 10.79
N ASP A 11 22.65 21.73 10.47
CA ASP A 11 22.84 23.10 9.99
C ASP A 11 22.47 23.28 8.50
N LYS A 12 22.20 22.18 7.78
CA LYS A 12 21.80 22.21 6.35
C LYS A 12 20.31 22.48 6.17
N LEU A 13 19.96 23.10 5.04
CA LEU A 13 18.57 23.29 4.60
C LEU A 13 17.90 21.93 4.34
N GLY A 14 16.71 21.72 4.90
CA GLY A 14 15.98 20.45 4.81
C GLY A 14 14.80 20.41 3.84
N ILE A 15 14.44 21.55 3.24
CA ILE A 15 13.24 21.67 2.39
C ILE A 15 13.61 22.29 1.05
N MET A 16 13.43 21.51 -0.01
CA MET A 16 13.52 21.97 -1.39
C MET A 16 12.11 22.18 -1.93
N ARG A 17 11.90 23.25 -2.67
CA ARG A 17 10.63 23.55 -3.35
C ARG A 17 10.79 23.41 -4.85
N TYR A 18 9.85 22.70 -5.45
CA TYR A 18 9.80 22.52 -6.89
C TYR A 18 8.37 22.29 -7.36
N ALA A 19 7.97 22.97 -8.43
CA ALA A 19 6.62 22.93 -9.01
C ALA A 19 5.51 23.20 -7.98
N GLY A 20 5.77 24.09 -7.01
CA GLY A 20 4.83 24.39 -5.91
C GLY A 20 4.66 23.28 -4.87
N GLN A 21 5.49 22.23 -4.90
CA GLN A 21 5.52 21.14 -3.92
C GLN A 21 6.81 21.18 -3.09
N ASP A 22 6.69 20.84 -1.80
CA ASP A 22 7.82 20.74 -0.88
C ASP A 22 8.35 19.30 -0.85
N TYR A 23 9.67 19.16 -0.97
CA TYR A 23 10.42 17.92 -0.88
C TYR A 23 11.43 18.00 0.26
N ALA A 24 11.69 16.86 0.89
CA ALA A 24 12.74 16.74 1.87
C ALA A 24 14.07 16.41 1.20
N VAL A 25 15.09 17.16 1.61
CA VAL A 25 16.48 17.11 1.16
C VAL A 25 17.38 17.25 2.37
N GLY A 26 18.69 17.07 2.24
CA GLY A 26 19.56 17.17 3.42
C GLY A 26 19.36 16.01 4.39
N LEU A 27 18.88 14.86 3.91
CA LEU A 27 18.76 13.66 4.71
C LEU A 27 20.13 12.97 4.82
N LEU A 28 20.40 12.36 5.97
CA LEU A 28 21.56 11.47 6.09
C LEU A 28 21.15 10.08 5.63
N TRP A 29 21.80 9.58 4.59
CA TRP A 29 21.54 8.26 4.01
C TRP A 29 22.49 7.20 4.55
N LEU A 30 21.94 6.08 5.00
CA LEU A 30 22.69 4.95 5.52
C LEU A 30 22.20 3.66 4.85
N THR A 31 23.11 2.81 4.40
CA THR A 31 22.76 1.46 3.93
C THR A 31 22.21 0.63 5.09
N SER A 32 21.27 -0.26 4.76
CA SER A 32 20.67 -1.19 5.72
C SER A 32 20.98 -2.61 5.30
N GLU A 33 21.64 -3.36 6.18
CA GLU A 33 21.85 -4.81 6.02
C GLU A 33 20.66 -5.60 6.61
N ASP A 34 19.86 -4.97 7.48
CA ASP A 34 18.73 -5.58 8.15
C ASP A 34 17.44 -5.45 7.32
N GLU A 35 17.22 -6.36 6.37
CA GLU A 35 15.97 -6.45 5.60
C GLU A 35 14.79 -7.02 6.42
N GLU A 36 15.08 -7.69 7.55
CA GLU A 36 14.10 -8.50 8.27
C GLU A 36 13.32 -7.78 9.38
N ASP A 37 13.84 -6.68 9.97
CA ASP A 37 13.13 -5.93 11.01
C ASP A 37 12.55 -4.60 10.49
N PRO A 38 11.22 -4.50 10.27
CA PRO A 38 10.56 -3.26 9.85
C PRO A 38 10.67 -2.12 10.88
N LYS A 39 11.12 -2.39 12.11
CA LYS A 39 11.36 -1.38 13.16
C LYS A 39 12.80 -0.88 13.18
N ALA A 40 13.75 -1.54 12.52
CA ALA A 40 15.17 -1.17 12.56
C ALA A 40 15.42 0.28 12.09
N PRO A 41 14.80 0.78 11.00
CA PRO A 41 14.97 2.17 10.55
C PRO A 41 14.53 3.18 11.63
N ARG A 42 13.42 2.89 12.30
CA ARG A 42 12.89 3.73 13.39
C ARG A 42 13.80 3.70 14.62
N GLN A 43 14.35 2.54 14.98
CA GLN A 43 15.28 2.43 16.11
C GLN A 43 16.58 3.18 15.83
N ARG A 44 17.11 3.05 14.62
CA ARG A 44 18.31 3.75 14.15
C ARG A 44 18.11 5.27 14.19
N ALA A 45 16.97 5.77 13.70
CA ALA A 45 16.61 7.18 13.79
C ALA A 45 16.57 7.68 15.24
N LYS A 46 16.05 6.89 16.18
CA LYS A 46 16.06 7.25 17.61
C LYS A 46 17.47 7.27 18.22
N GLN A 47 18.35 6.33 17.83
CA GLN A 47 19.72 6.26 18.35
C GLN A 47 20.56 7.50 17.99
N VAL A 48 20.34 8.05 16.80
CA VAL A 48 21.01 9.26 16.29
C VAL A 48 20.25 10.55 16.59
N GLY A 49 19.18 10.47 17.38
CA GLY A 49 18.37 11.63 17.78
C GLY A 49 17.61 12.29 16.63
N ALA A 50 17.32 11.55 15.55
CA ALA A 50 16.54 12.05 14.42
C ALA A 50 15.03 11.99 14.70
N ASP A 51 14.30 12.93 14.08
CA ASP A 51 12.86 13.10 14.24
C ASP A 51 12.08 12.29 13.22
N PHE A 52 12.64 12.16 12.02
CA PHE A 52 12.03 11.46 10.90
C PHE A 52 12.98 10.44 10.28
N TYR A 53 12.40 9.45 9.63
CA TYR A 53 13.12 8.48 8.81
C TYR A 53 12.35 8.19 7.54
N VAL A 54 13.04 7.78 6.50
CA VAL A 54 12.50 7.29 5.24
C VAL A 54 13.16 5.96 4.91
N ILE A 55 12.38 5.02 4.39
CA ILE A 55 12.88 3.72 3.94
C ILE A 55 12.87 3.75 2.42
N ARG A 56 14.02 3.47 1.83
CA ARG A 56 14.19 3.25 0.40
C ARG A 56 14.58 1.80 0.20
N ASN A 57 13.76 1.05 -0.54
CA ASN A 57 13.94 -0.38 -0.78
C ASN A 57 13.71 -0.77 -2.26
N THR A 58 13.91 0.17 -3.17
CA THR A 58 13.67 -0.03 -4.61
C THR A 58 14.82 -0.80 -5.27
N VAL A 59 16.02 -0.20 -5.27
CA VAL A 59 17.24 -0.78 -5.86
C VAL A 59 18.25 -1.17 -4.79
N VAL A 60 18.46 -0.30 -3.81
CA VAL A 60 19.33 -0.53 -2.65
C VAL A 60 18.54 -0.24 -1.37
N ASN A 61 18.70 -1.11 -0.38
CA ASN A 61 18.12 -0.90 0.94
C ASN A 61 18.88 0.18 1.70
N GLN A 62 18.26 1.35 1.82
CA GLN A 62 18.79 2.49 2.54
C GLN A 62 17.75 3.16 3.41
N ASN A 63 18.22 3.78 4.47
CA ASN A 63 17.41 4.61 5.34
C ASN A 63 17.93 6.04 5.28
N GLY A 64 17.04 6.98 4.94
CA GLY A 64 17.29 8.39 5.13
C GLY A 64 16.80 8.82 6.51
N ILE A 65 17.52 9.68 7.20
CA ILE A 65 17.08 10.28 8.46
C ILE A 65 17.03 11.80 8.35
N GLY A 66 16.04 12.41 9.00
CA GLY A 66 15.81 13.86 8.94
C GLY A 66 15.44 14.45 10.29
N TYR A 67 15.68 15.76 10.43
CA TYR A 67 15.44 16.52 11.67
C TYR A 67 14.35 17.56 11.51
N LEU A 68 13.58 17.77 12.58
CA LEU A 68 12.52 18.78 12.63
C LEU A 68 13.09 20.21 12.58
N GLU A 69 14.30 20.41 13.12
CA GLU A 69 15.06 21.68 13.09
C GLU A 69 15.34 22.16 11.66
N GLN A 70 15.47 21.25 10.70
CA GLN A 70 15.69 21.56 9.28
C GLN A 70 14.39 21.84 8.52
N GLY A 71 13.25 21.82 9.21
CA GLY A 71 11.93 22.05 8.61
C GLY A 71 11.22 20.79 8.12
N HIS A 72 11.80 19.59 8.30
CA HIS A 72 11.20 18.33 7.91
C HIS A 72 9.85 18.08 8.61
N LYS A 73 8.93 17.46 7.86
CA LYS A 73 7.57 17.14 8.31
C LYS A 73 7.19 15.74 7.83
N ARG A 74 6.25 15.13 8.56
CA ARG A 74 5.66 13.86 8.19
C ARG A 74 5.03 13.94 6.80
N GLY A 75 5.28 12.92 5.98
CA GLY A 75 4.66 12.78 4.65
C GLY A 75 5.35 13.56 3.54
N LEU A 76 6.41 14.33 3.84
CA LEU A 76 7.22 14.93 2.79
C LEU A 76 7.90 13.84 1.96
N PRO A 77 7.91 13.96 0.62
CA PRO A 77 8.66 13.07 -0.26
C PRO A 77 10.17 13.35 -0.14
N ALA A 78 10.98 12.29 -0.04
CA ALA A 78 12.44 12.39 -0.01
C ALA A 78 13.00 12.49 -1.44
N ALA A 79 13.51 13.65 -1.82
CA ALA A 79 13.92 13.92 -3.21
C ALA A 79 15.06 13.00 -3.67
N ALA A 80 16.06 12.76 -2.80
CA ALA A 80 17.23 11.95 -3.15
C ALA A 80 16.85 10.49 -3.44
N SER A 81 15.81 9.97 -2.78
CA SER A 81 15.28 8.64 -3.06
C SER A 81 14.81 8.51 -4.50
N THR A 82 14.02 9.48 -4.94
CA THR A 82 13.42 9.49 -6.28
C THR A 82 14.51 9.69 -7.33
N ALA A 83 15.44 10.61 -7.11
CA ALA A 83 16.55 10.84 -8.03
C ALA A 83 17.42 9.59 -8.21
N ALA A 84 17.73 8.88 -7.12
CA ALA A 84 18.52 7.65 -7.19
C ALA A 84 17.78 6.48 -7.86
N ASP A 85 16.45 6.42 -7.75
CA ASP A 85 15.63 5.38 -8.37
C ASP A 85 15.38 5.64 -9.87
N VAL A 86 15.27 6.91 -10.28
CA VAL A 86 15.13 7.29 -11.70
C VAL A 86 16.47 7.18 -12.43
N MET A 87 17.53 7.74 -11.84
CA MET A 87 18.86 7.75 -12.43
C MET A 87 19.72 6.63 -11.82
N VAL A 88 19.40 5.38 -12.12
CA VAL A 88 20.20 4.24 -11.64
C VAL A 88 21.67 4.31 -12.08
N GLY A 89 22.55 3.71 -11.30
CA GLY A 89 23.99 3.60 -11.50
C GLY A 89 24.79 4.48 -10.54
N GLU A 90 25.95 4.93 -11.00
CA GLU A 90 26.85 5.80 -10.24
C GLU A 90 26.96 7.17 -10.90
N TRP A 91 26.75 8.22 -10.12
CA TRP A 91 26.72 9.61 -10.59
C TRP A 91 26.69 10.60 -9.43
N HIS A 92 27.02 11.86 -9.73
CA HIS A 92 26.72 12.99 -8.88
C HIS A 92 26.21 14.17 -9.71
N GLY A 93 25.50 15.10 -9.08
CA GLY A 93 24.99 16.24 -9.82
C GLY A 93 24.43 17.35 -8.94
N VAL A 94 24.21 18.50 -9.57
CA VAL A 94 23.56 19.66 -8.98
C VAL A 94 22.33 20.01 -9.82
N PHE A 95 21.19 20.17 -9.15
CA PHE A 95 19.91 20.48 -9.78
C PHE A 95 19.38 21.81 -9.27
N VAL A 96 18.84 22.62 -10.18
CA VAL A 96 18.26 23.93 -9.85
C VAL A 96 16.83 23.75 -9.36
N ALA A 97 16.54 24.22 -8.14
CA ALA A 97 15.22 24.25 -7.52
C ALA A 97 14.71 25.69 -7.37
N GLU A 98 13.44 25.87 -6.95
CA GLU A 98 12.86 27.22 -6.80
C GLU A 98 13.53 28.02 -5.67
N ASN A 99 14.09 27.33 -4.68
CA ASN A 99 14.66 27.93 -3.47
C ASN A 99 16.13 27.58 -3.25
N GLY A 100 16.86 27.11 -4.27
CA GLY A 100 18.29 26.83 -4.15
C GLY A 100 18.83 25.82 -5.16
N TRP A 101 20.05 25.34 -4.89
CA TRP A 101 20.80 24.38 -5.68
C TRP A 101 20.98 23.09 -4.90
N TRP A 102 20.45 21.99 -5.42
CA TRP A 102 20.40 20.71 -4.74
C TRP A 102 21.47 19.76 -5.28
N TYR A 103 22.47 19.44 -4.46
CA TYR A 103 23.52 18.48 -4.76
C TYR A 103 23.12 17.06 -4.34
N VAL A 104 23.32 16.11 -5.25
CA VAL A 104 23.11 14.68 -4.99
C VAL A 104 24.31 13.85 -5.44
N ALA A 105 24.66 12.82 -4.67
CA ALA A 105 25.68 11.84 -5.03
C ALA A 105 25.19 10.41 -4.76
N VAL A 106 25.37 9.53 -5.75
CA VAL A 106 24.93 8.13 -5.73
C VAL A 106 26.08 7.23 -6.18
N HIS A 107 26.49 6.29 -5.32
CA HIS A 107 27.48 5.26 -5.60
C HIS A 107 26.82 3.89 -5.75
N ALA A 108 26.93 3.29 -6.93
CA ALA A 108 26.34 1.97 -7.22
C ALA A 108 24.88 1.87 -6.71
N ASP A 109 24.04 2.82 -7.14
CA ASP A 109 22.63 2.95 -6.74
C ASP A 109 22.37 3.33 -5.27
N ALA A 110 23.41 3.45 -4.43
CA ALA A 110 23.32 3.88 -3.04
C ALA A 110 23.61 5.38 -2.90
N ILE A 111 22.67 6.14 -2.34
CA ILE A 111 22.86 7.56 -2.03
C ILE A 111 23.99 7.68 -0.99
N ALA A 112 24.97 8.54 -1.27
CA ALA A 112 26.09 8.76 -0.36
C ALA A 112 25.61 9.43 0.93
N PRO A 113 26.18 9.11 2.11
CA PRO A 113 25.74 9.69 3.38
C PRO A 113 25.77 11.22 3.42
N ASP A 114 26.74 11.84 2.73
CA ASP A 114 26.88 13.28 2.58
C ASP A 114 26.49 13.78 1.17
N GLY A 115 25.75 12.95 0.42
CA GLY A 115 25.37 13.17 -0.96
C GLY A 115 23.93 13.65 -1.14
N ASP A 116 23.35 14.33 -0.16
CA ASP A 116 22.03 14.98 -0.27
C ASP A 116 22.13 16.31 0.47
N ILE A 117 22.29 17.41 -0.27
CA ILE A 117 22.55 18.74 0.30
C ILE A 117 21.86 19.82 -0.54
N LEU A 118 21.17 20.74 0.11
CA LEU A 118 20.60 21.94 -0.53
C LEU A 118 21.40 23.17 -0.11
N PHE A 119 21.80 23.96 -1.10
CA PHE A 119 22.48 25.25 -0.95
C PHE A 119 21.53 26.39 -1.35
N ASP A 120 21.59 27.51 -0.65
CA ASP A 120 20.88 28.75 -0.97
C ASP A 120 21.69 29.69 -1.88
N ASP A 121 22.96 29.37 -2.14
CA ASP A 121 23.87 30.13 -2.98
C ASP A 121 24.49 29.26 -4.10
N GLU A 122 24.53 29.80 -5.32
CA GLU A 122 25.04 29.10 -6.50
C GLU A 122 26.55 28.86 -6.41
N GLU A 123 27.29 29.86 -5.93
CA GLU A 123 28.75 29.80 -5.89
C GLU A 123 29.20 28.76 -4.86
N GLU A 124 28.55 28.69 -3.70
CA GLU A 124 28.81 27.64 -2.72
C GLU A 124 28.52 26.23 -3.29
N ALA A 125 27.38 26.05 -3.96
CA ALA A 125 27.03 24.78 -4.60
C ALA A 125 28.06 24.37 -5.67
N TYR A 126 28.52 25.33 -6.48
CA TYR A 126 29.51 25.11 -7.52
C TYR A 126 30.87 24.72 -6.94
N GLN A 127 31.36 25.45 -5.92
CA GLN A 127 32.63 25.12 -5.26
C GLN A 127 32.57 23.75 -4.59
N PHE A 128 31.43 23.42 -3.96
CA PHE A 128 31.22 22.11 -3.37
C PHE A 128 31.25 21.00 -4.43
N PHE A 129 30.58 21.21 -5.57
CA PHE A 129 30.59 20.28 -6.69
C PHE A 129 32.02 20.03 -7.21
N LEU A 130 32.80 21.09 -7.46
CA LEU A 130 34.19 20.98 -7.91
C LEU A 130 35.07 20.21 -6.91
N GLN A 131 34.89 20.45 -5.61
CA GLN A 131 35.60 19.72 -4.57
C GLN A 131 35.29 18.22 -4.64
N LYS A 132 34.02 17.85 -4.85
CA LYS A 132 33.59 16.45 -4.95
C LYS A 132 34.01 15.79 -6.26
N ALA A 133 34.00 16.53 -7.36
CA ALA A 133 34.52 16.07 -8.65
C ALA A 133 36.03 15.80 -8.61
N ALA A 134 36.80 16.65 -7.91
CA ALA A 134 38.24 16.47 -7.75
C ALA A 134 38.59 15.30 -6.82
N GLY A 135 37.76 15.03 -5.80
CA GLY A 135 38.00 13.98 -4.82
C GLY A 135 37.70 12.56 -5.31
N TYR A 136 36.85 12.41 -6.32
CA TYR A 136 36.41 11.12 -6.84
C TYR A 136 36.09 11.18 -8.33
N ARG A 137 36.52 10.17 -9.10
CA ARG A 137 36.24 10.11 -10.54
C ARG A 137 34.85 9.54 -10.79
N TRP A 138 33.87 10.42 -10.92
CA TRP A 138 32.48 10.04 -11.20
C TRP A 138 32.32 9.54 -12.64
N PRO A 139 31.57 8.45 -12.89
CA PRO A 139 31.25 7.99 -14.24
C PRO A 139 30.33 8.96 -15.00
N ARG A 140 29.47 9.67 -14.27
CA ARG A 140 28.56 10.68 -14.82
C ARG A 140 28.44 11.85 -13.84
N ALA A 141 28.52 13.06 -14.37
CA ALA A 141 28.26 14.29 -13.66
C ALA A 141 27.09 15.01 -14.34
N PHE A 142 26.09 15.46 -13.56
CA PHE A 142 24.96 16.23 -14.08
C PHE A 142 24.99 17.62 -13.46
N VAL A 143 25.26 18.64 -14.27
CA VAL A 143 25.28 20.03 -13.78
C VAL A 143 24.53 20.95 -14.74
N PRO A 144 24.10 22.13 -14.26
CA PRO A 144 23.51 23.15 -15.12
C PRO A 144 24.41 23.50 -16.30
N ASP A 145 23.83 23.68 -17.49
CA ASP A 145 24.60 23.93 -18.71
C ASP A 145 25.43 25.22 -18.64
N ASN A 146 25.00 26.21 -17.83
CA ASN A 146 25.72 27.48 -17.62
C ASN A 146 27.04 27.33 -16.85
N TRP A 147 27.33 26.17 -16.25
CA TRP A 147 28.59 25.94 -15.55
C TRP A 147 29.73 25.48 -16.48
N GLU A 148 29.44 25.18 -17.75
CA GLU A 148 30.43 24.81 -18.78
C GLU A 148 31.42 23.70 -18.35
N PHE A 149 30.96 22.75 -17.52
CA PHE A 149 31.80 21.66 -17.01
C PHE A 149 32.11 20.62 -18.10
N GLU A 150 33.39 20.34 -18.34
CA GLU A 150 33.85 19.51 -19.48
C GLU A 150 33.27 18.09 -19.49
N ASP A 151 33.17 17.44 -18.32
CA ASP A 151 32.66 16.07 -18.16
C ASP A 151 31.14 16.02 -17.87
N ASN A 152 30.39 17.06 -18.25
CA ASN A 152 28.94 17.09 -18.04
C ASN A 152 28.23 16.05 -18.93
N ALA A 153 27.50 15.13 -18.31
CA ALA A 153 26.67 14.13 -18.98
C ALA A 153 25.35 14.73 -19.52
N GLY A 154 25.11 16.01 -19.26
CA GLY A 154 23.99 16.82 -19.76
C GLY A 154 23.08 17.31 -18.63
N GLU A 155 22.47 18.48 -18.80
CA GLU A 155 21.53 19.00 -17.81
C GLU A 155 20.25 18.13 -17.71
N VAL A 156 19.91 17.74 -16.49
CA VAL A 156 18.68 17.00 -16.17
C VAL A 156 17.78 17.91 -15.33
N SER A 157 16.64 18.31 -15.91
CA SER A 157 15.63 19.08 -15.19
C SER A 157 14.91 18.25 -14.13
N LEU A 158 14.58 18.84 -12.99
CA LEU A 158 13.82 18.21 -11.90
C LEU A 158 12.46 17.60 -12.33
N ASN A 159 11.81 18.12 -13.38
CA ASN A 159 10.59 17.50 -13.96
C ASN A 159 10.81 16.03 -14.33
N LYS A 160 11.93 15.74 -15.00
CA LYS A 160 12.28 14.37 -15.43
C LYS A 160 12.54 13.44 -14.24
N ILE A 161 12.86 14.00 -13.08
CA ILE A 161 13.16 13.23 -11.86
C ILE A 161 11.88 12.96 -11.07
N PHE A 162 10.93 13.91 -11.00
CA PHE A 162 9.78 13.79 -10.11
C PHE A 162 8.47 13.32 -10.78
N ASP A 163 8.41 13.23 -12.12
CA ASP A 163 7.18 12.84 -12.83
C ASP A 163 6.94 11.30 -12.89
N GLU A 164 7.95 10.47 -12.60
CA GLU A 164 7.93 9.06 -13.03
C GLU A 164 7.76 8.01 -11.90
N ILE A 165 7.95 8.31 -10.61
CA ILE A 165 8.01 7.27 -9.54
C ILE A 165 7.32 7.71 -8.22
N PRO A 166 6.60 6.81 -7.50
CA PRO A 166 6.09 7.08 -6.16
C PRO A 166 7.22 7.37 -5.16
N ASN A 167 7.16 8.55 -4.53
CA ASN A 167 8.20 9.03 -3.62
C ASN A 167 8.18 8.28 -2.28
N ALA A 168 9.35 7.85 -1.81
CA ALA A 168 9.52 7.44 -0.41
C ALA A 168 9.26 8.66 0.49
N THR A 169 8.41 8.51 1.51
CA THR A 169 7.98 9.64 2.36
C THR A 169 8.49 9.53 3.79
N LEU A 170 8.69 10.69 4.43
CA LEU A 170 9.15 10.76 5.81
C LEU A 170 8.09 10.26 6.81
N GLN A 171 8.53 9.31 7.62
CA GLN A 171 7.79 8.73 8.74
C GLN A 171 8.31 9.28 10.07
N PRO A 172 7.44 9.55 11.06
CA PRO A 172 7.87 10.06 12.35
C PRO A 172 8.53 8.99 13.21
N ALA A 173 9.74 9.27 13.70
CA ALA A 173 10.46 8.39 14.63
C ALA A 173 9.94 8.53 16.07
N ASN A 174 9.58 9.78 16.45
CA ASN A 174 9.17 10.17 17.80
C ASN A 174 7.81 10.92 17.80
N LEU A 175 7.27 11.19 19.00
CA LEU A 175 5.98 11.87 19.16
C LEU A 175 6.05 13.36 18.82
N ASP A 176 7.22 13.97 18.96
CA ASP A 176 7.40 15.39 18.68
C ASP A 176 7.29 15.61 17.15
N ALA A 177 7.90 14.73 16.36
CA ALA A 177 7.79 14.63 14.91
C ALA A 177 6.37 14.32 14.43
N LEU A 178 5.62 13.51 15.20
CA LEU A 178 4.22 13.19 14.88
C LEU A 178 3.30 14.42 14.95
N PHE A 179 3.54 15.32 15.90
CA PHE A 179 2.74 16.52 16.12
C PHE A 179 3.36 17.81 15.55
N GLY A 180 4.50 17.71 14.85
CA GLY A 180 5.17 18.86 14.26
C GLY A 180 5.81 19.79 15.30
N GLY A 181 6.31 19.24 16.40
CA GLY A 181 7.10 19.92 17.42
C GLY A 181 6.54 19.78 18.84
N ARG A 182 7.41 20.05 19.82
CA ARG A 182 7.11 19.90 21.26
C ARG A 182 5.91 20.73 21.74
N ARG A 183 5.76 21.95 21.23
CA ARG A 183 4.64 22.84 21.57
C ARG A 183 3.29 22.26 21.14
N ASN A 184 3.22 21.68 19.94
CA ASN A 184 1.98 21.11 19.41
C ASN A 184 1.62 19.80 20.12
N LYS A 185 2.64 19.01 20.50
CA LYS A 185 2.47 17.85 21.36
C LYS A 185 1.86 18.23 22.71
N ASP A 186 2.39 19.25 23.39
CA ASP A 186 1.88 19.67 24.70
C ASP A 186 0.42 20.10 24.62
N ILE A 187 0.04 20.83 23.56
CA ILE A 187 -1.36 21.20 23.28
C ILE A 187 -2.24 19.95 23.03
N ALA A 188 -1.78 19.00 22.22
CA ALA A 188 -2.51 17.77 21.93
C ALA A 188 -2.74 16.92 23.19
N VAL A 189 -1.73 16.83 24.07
CA VAL A 189 -1.82 16.11 25.35
C VAL A 189 -2.79 16.81 26.31
N VAL A 190 -2.76 18.14 26.39
CA VAL A 190 -3.70 18.91 27.23
C VAL A 190 -5.13 18.75 26.73
N LEU A 191 -5.37 18.83 25.42
CA LEU A 191 -6.69 18.61 24.84
C LEU A 191 -7.21 17.18 25.08
N ALA A 192 -6.36 16.18 24.92
CA ALA A 192 -6.71 14.79 25.23
C ALA A 192 -7.05 14.62 26.73
N ALA A 193 -6.28 15.24 27.63
CA ALA A 193 -6.53 15.20 29.06
C ALA A 193 -7.85 15.90 29.44
N ILE A 194 -8.18 17.04 28.81
CA ILE A 194 -9.46 17.72 28.98
C ILE A 194 -10.61 16.84 28.50
N LEU A 195 -10.47 16.19 27.35
CA LEU A 195 -11.51 15.33 26.77
C LEU A 195 -11.77 14.10 27.64
N VAL A 196 -10.70 13.49 28.18
CA VAL A 196 -10.80 12.41 29.19
C VAL A 196 -11.44 12.94 30.48
N GLY A 197 -11.08 14.14 30.93
CA GLY A 197 -11.69 14.79 32.10
C GLY A 197 -13.19 15.04 31.94
N ILE A 198 -13.63 15.52 30.77
CA ILE A 198 -15.04 15.73 30.44
C ILE A 198 -15.78 14.38 30.40
N LEU A 199 -15.19 13.35 29.81
CA LEU A 199 -15.74 12.00 29.82
C LEU A 199 -15.88 11.46 31.25
N PHE A 200 -14.88 11.68 32.11
CA PHE A 200 -14.91 11.27 33.50
C PHE A 200 -15.98 12.00 34.31
N LEU A 201 -16.12 13.32 34.12
CA LEU A 201 -17.21 14.12 34.68
C LEU A 201 -18.59 13.65 34.20
N GLY A 202 -18.72 13.30 32.91
CA GLY A 202 -19.93 12.67 32.36
C GLY A 202 -20.28 11.36 33.07
N THR A 203 -19.30 10.48 33.31
CA THR A 203 -19.53 9.21 34.02
C THR A 203 -19.94 9.38 35.50
N LEU A 204 -19.47 10.44 36.17
CA LEU A 204 -19.91 10.78 37.53
C LEU A 204 -21.38 11.24 37.56
N THR A 205 -21.82 12.00 36.56
CA THR A 205 -23.24 12.42 36.48
C THR A 205 -24.19 11.25 36.16
N SER A 206 -23.72 10.23 35.44
CA SER A 206 -24.52 9.02 35.15
C SER A 206 -24.73 8.09 36.35
N GLN A 207 -24.01 8.27 37.47
CA GLN A 207 -24.20 7.47 38.69
C GLN A 207 -25.25 8.05 39.65
N ILE A 208 -25.60 9.34 39.51
CA ILE A 208 -26.54 10.03 40.42
C ILE A 208 -27.97 10.02 39.84
N LEU A 209 -28.11 10.12 38.51
CA LEU A 209 -29.41 10.20 37.82
C LEU A 209 -30.25 8.91 37.71
N PRO A 210 -29.72 7.66 37.73
CA PRO A 210 -30.54 6.46 37.54
C PRO A 210 -31.31 6.02 38.79
N SER A 211 -31.25 6.78 39.89
CA SER A 211 -32.07 6.54 41.09
C SER A 211 -33.53 7.06 40.97
N LEU A 212 -33.85 7.80 39.89
CA LEU A 212 -35.17 8.42 39.66
C LEU A 212 -35.94 7.85 38.47
N LEU A 213 -35.43 6.82 37.78
CA LEU A 213 -36.08 6.20 36.64
C LEU A 213 -36.24 4.68 36.85
N PRO A 214 -37.40 4.07 36.51
CA PRO A 214 -37.58 2.62 36.59
C PRO A 214 -36.68 1.93 35.56
N GLN A 215 -35.85 0.99 36.02
CA GLN A 215 -34.92 0.27 35.15
C GLN A 215 -35.65 -0.68 34.18
N PRO A 216 -35.35 -0.64 32.86
CA PRO A 216 -35.69 -1.74 31.98
C PRO A 216 -34.82 -2.96 32.31
N ARG A 217 -35.44 -4.13 32.43
CA ARG A 217 -34.75 -5.41 32.72
C ARG A 217 -33.68 -5.67 31.65
N GLN A 218 -32.41 -5.65 32.06
CA GLN A 218 -31.30 -6.07 31.21
C GLN A 218 -31.32 -7.59 31.03
N ALA A 219 -31.32 -8.02 29.76
CA ALA A 219 -31.02 -9.39 29.39
C ALA A 219 -29.55 -9.69 29.69
N LYS A 220 -29.31 -10.86 30.26
CA LYS A 220 -28.00 -11.40 30.63
C LYS A 220 -27.11 -11.45 29.38
N GLN A 221 -26.08 -10.60 29.29
CA GLN A 221 -25.04 -10.77 28.27
C GLN A 221 -24.16 -11.95 28.69
N LEU A 222 -24.12 -12.96 27.82
CA LEU A 222 -23.11 -14.01 27.88
C LEU A 222 -21.74 -13.36 27.65
N ALA A 223 -20.85 -13.50 28.64
CA ALA A 223 -19.43 -13.26 28.43
C ALA A 223 -18.90 -14.33 27.47
N LEU A 224 -18.73 -13.97 26.19
CA LEU A 224 -17.87 -14.72 25.29
C LEU A 224 -16.44 -14.34 25.64
N GLY A 225 -15.71 -15.34 26.15
CA GLY A 225 -14.29 -15.23 26.44
C GLY A 225 -13.53 -14.71 25.23
N THR A 226 -12.67 -13.74 25.48
CA THR A 226 -11.62 -13.30 24.56
C THR A 226 -10.80 -14.51 24.15
N ALA A 227 -10.99 -14.96 22.92
CA ALA A 227 -10.12 -15.93 22.28
C ALA A 227 -8.71 -15.31 22.15
N ASN A 228 -7.75 -16.16 22.44
CA ASN A 228 -6.31 -15.98 22.43
C ASN A 228 -5.75 -15.04 21.36
N GLU A 229 -4.63 -14.40 21.71
CA GLU A 229 -3.66 -13.82 20.79
C GLU A 229 -3.45 -14.75 19.58
N LEU A 230 -3.99 -14.33 18.44
CA LEU A 230 -3.64 -14.88 17.14
C LEU A 230 -2.26 -14.31 16.78
N THR A 231 -1.21 -15.06 17.09
CA THR A 231 0.10 -14.85 16.48
C THR A 231 0.04 -15.43 15.06
N PRO A 232 0.38 -14.65 14.01
CA PRO A 232 0.47 -15.18 12.67
C PRO A 232 1.54 -16.29 12.63
N PRO A 233 1.32 -17.38 11.88
CA PRO A 233 2.31 -18.45 11.75
C PRO A 233 3.60 -17.91 11.13
N PRO A 234 4.77 -18.43 11.53
CA PRO A 234 6.04 -18.02 10.98
C PRO A 234 6.05 -18.19 9.45
N ARG A 235 6.55 -17.16 8.77
CA ARG A 235 6.80 -17.14 7.32
C ARG A 235 7.62 -18.40 6.97
N PRO A 236 7.20 -19.26 6.02
CA PRO A 236 8.07 -20.33 5.56
C PRO A 236 9.34 -19.69 5.00
N GLU A 237 10.50 -20.14 5.47
CA GLU A 237 11.80 -19.67 5.01
C GLU A 237 11.90 -19.85 3.49
N VAL A 238 11.94 -18.74 2.77
CA VAL A 238 12.22 -18.69 1.33
C VAL A 238 13.72 -18.93 1.17
N GLY A 239 14.12 -20.20 1.24
CA GLY A 239 15.53 -20.57 1.29
C GLY A 239 15.88 -21.89 0.61
N GLN A 240 14.95 -22.52 -0.11
CA GLN A 240 15.31 -23.61 -1.02
C GLN A 240 15.20 -23.11 -2.44
N GLN A 241 16.37 -22.84 -3.05
CA GLN A 241 16.50 -22.75 -4.49
C GLN A 241 15.76 -23.94 -5.12
N LEU A 242 14.62 -23.65 -5.72
CA LEU A 242 13.88 -24.64 -6.47
C LEU A 242 14.77 -25.09 -7.62
N ASN A 243 15.03 -26.40 -7.65
CA ASN A 243 15.83 -27.08 -8.66
C ASN A 243 15.44 -26.56 -10.07
N PRO A 244 16.39 -26.06 -10.89
CA PRO A 244 16.10 -25.41 -12.18
C PRO A 244 15.47 -26.34 -13.25
N LEU A 245 15.11 -27.58 -12.90
CA LEU A 245 14.42 -28.55 -13.73
C LEU A 245 12.90 -28.68 -13.49
N LEU A 246 12.29 -27.82 -12.66
CA LEU A 246 10.84 -27.74 -12.50
C LEU A 246 10.24 -26.51 -13.22
N ARG A 247 10.47 -26.38 -14.54
CA ARG A 247 9.66 -25.48 -15.38
C ARG A 247 8.34 -26.17 -15.72
N PHE A 248 7.30 -25.92 -14.95
CA PHE A 248 5.95 -26.42 -15.22
C PHE A 248 4.94 -25.27 -15.30
N GLY A 249 4.59 -24.86 -16.52
CA GLY A 249 3.42 -24.03 -16.86
C GLY A 249 3.43 -22.58 -16.35
N ASP A 250 3.45 -21.62 -17.27
CA ASP A 250 3.53 -20.18 -16.99
C ASP A 250 2.19 -19.63 -16.43
N VAL A 251 1.88 -19.87 -15.16
CA VAL A 251 0.78 -19.17 -14.48
C VAL A 251 1.36 -18.09 -13.58
N SER A 252 1.36 -16.87 -14.11
CA SER A 252 1.83 -15.66 -13.44
C SER A 252 0.63 -14.93 -12.84
N LEU A 253 0.47 -15.00 -11.51
CA LEU A 253 -0.61 -14.35 -10.76
C LEU A 253 -0.04 -13.28 -9.83
N PRO A 254 -0.77 -12.18 -9.62
CA PRO A 254 -0.40 -11.19 -8.61
C PRO A 254 -0.42 -11.82 -7.23
N THR A 255 0.54 -11.42 -6.39
CA THR A 255 0.59 -11.87 -5.01
C THR A 255 -0.71 -11.49 -4.26
N PRO A 256 -1.43 -12.46 -3.67
CA PRO A 256 -2.78 -12.25 -3.15
C PRO A 256 -2.93 -11.10 -2.14
N SER A 257 -1.96 -10.89 -1.25
CA SER A 257 -2.01 -9.77 -0.29
C SER A 257 -2.11 -8.41 -0.99
N PHE A 258 -1.41 -8.20 -2.12
CA PHE A 258 -1.51 -6.96 -2.91
C PHE A 258 -2.89 -6.78 -3.54
N VAL A 259 -3.55 -7.87 -3.95
CA VAL A 259 -4.94 -7.82 -4.43
C VAL A 259 -5.87 -7.34 -3.31
N VAL A 260 -5.69 -7.88 -2.10
CA VAL A 260 -6.47 -7.47 -0.92
C VAL A 260 -6.24 -5.98 -0.60
N PHE A 261 -4.99 -5.51 -0.61
CA PHE A 261 -4.68 -4.11 -0.35
C PHE A 261 -5.21 -3.16 -1.44
N ALA A 262 -5.12 -3.55 -2.71
CA ALA A 262 -5.70 -2.79 -3.82
C ALA A 262 -7.22 -2.69 -3.69
N CYS A 263 -7.90 -3.80 -3.35
CA CYS A 263 -9.33 -3.82 -3.08
C CYS A 263 -9.70 -2.89 -1.91
N LEU A 264 -8.99 -2.97 -0.78
CA LEU A 264 -9.22 -2.07 0.35
C LEU A 264 -9.10 -0.60 -0.04
N LYS A 265 -8.04 -0.25 -0.76
CA LYS A 265 -7.82 1.14 -1.18
C LYS A 265 -8.91 1.62 -2.13
N GLY A 266 -9.34 0.77 -3.07
CA GLY A 266 -10.46 1.08 -3.96
C GLY A 266 -11.78 1.24 -3.22
N MET A 267 -12.03 0.46 -2.15
CA MET A 267 -13.22 0.62 -1.30
C MET A 267 -13.19 1.96 -0.54
N GLU A 268 -12.06 2.34 0.03
CA GLU A 268 -11.92 3.64 0.72
C GLU A 268 -12.23 4.84 -0.19
N ASP A 269 -11.88 4.76 -1.47
CA ASP A 269 -12.07 5.84 -2.42
C ASP A 269 -13.52 5.99 -2.92
N ILE A 270 -14.38 4.96 -2.70
CA ILE A 270 -15.77 4.92 -3.17
C ILE A 270 -16.78 4.96 -2.01
N VAL A 271 -16.47 4.41 -0.84
CA VAL A 271 -17.46 4.28 0.23
C VAL A 271 -17.78 5.64 0.85
N LEU A 272 -18.91 6.22 0.43
CA LEU A 272 -19.44 7.48 0.95
C LEU A 272 -20.83 7.29 1.56
N PRO A 273 -21.11 7.91 2.72
CA PRO A 273 -22.48 8.01 3.24
C PRO A 273 -23.29 8.99 2.37
N LEU A 274 -24.37 8.49 1.78
CA LEU A 274 -25.27 9.27 0.94
C LEU A 274 -26.58 9.55 1.70
N PRO A 275 -27.09 10.80 1.70
CA PRO A 275 -28.29 11.14 2.47
C PRO A 275 -29.52 10.44 1.89
N MET A 276 -30.31 9.76 2.72
CA MET A 276 -31.50 8.99 2.30
C MET A 276 -31.20 7.77 1.40
N TRP A 277 -29.95 7.30 1.42
CA TRP A 277 -29.49 6.12 0.69
C TRP A 277 -28.71 5.21 1.64
N THR A 278 -28.96 3.90 1.56
CA THR A 278 -28.23 2.90 2.36
C THR A 278 -27.38 2.02 1.48
N ILE A 279 -26.13 1.81 1.88
CA ILE A 279 -25.23 0.88 1.18
C ILE A 279 -25.82 -0.52 1.28
N GLU A 280 -26.05 -1.14 0.12
CA GLU A 280 -26.53 -2.50 -0.03
C GLU A 280 -25.36 -3.50 -0.07
N SER A 281 -24.32 -3.20 -0.85
CA SER A 281 -23.14 -4.07 -0.97
C SER A 281 -21.88 -3.30 -1.33
N ILE A 282 -20.75 -3.83 -0.84
CA ILE A 282 -19.39 -3.38 -1.18
C ILE A 282 -18.63 -4.63 -1.65
N LYS A 283 -18.23 -4.67 -2.92
CA LYS A 283 -17.61 -5.84 -3.55
C LYS A 283 -16.35 -5.44 -4.31
N CYS A 284 -15.34 -6.30 -4.28
CA CYS A 284 -14.15 -6.20 -5.12
C CYS A 284 -13.85 -7.55 -5.77
N ASP A 285 -13.66 -7.61 -7.08
CA ASP A 285 -13.30 -8.85 -7.80
C ASP A 285 -11.79 -8.97 -8.11
N GLY A 286 -10.98 -8.11 -7.49
CA GLY A 286 -9.54 -7.99 -7.74
C GLY A 286 -9.18 -7.10 -8.94
N ARG A 287 -10.17 -6.60 -9.69
CA ARG A 287 -9.97 -5.64 -10.79
C ARG A 287 -10.83 -4.39 -10.65
N ILE A 288 -12.06 -4.53 -10.18
CA ILE A 288 -13.00 -3.45 -9.96
C ILE A 288 -13.55 -3.52 -8.55
N VAL A 289 -13.73 -2.35 -7.95
CA VAL A 289 -14.51 -2.19 -6.73
C VAL A 289 -15.86 -1.61 -7.11
N THR A 290 -16.93 -2.25 -6.65
CA THR A 290 -18.30 -1.82 -6.86
C THR A 290 -19.01 -1.66 -5.53
N VAL A 291 -19.60 -0.48 -5.34
CA VAL A 291 -20.46 -0.17 -4.19
C VAL A 291 -21.85 0.16 -4.72
N SER A 292 -22.88 -0.42 -4.10
CA SER A 292 -24.27 -0.18 -4.46
C SER A 292 -25.03 0.37 -3.26
N TRP A 293 -25.88 1.36 -3.52
CA TRP A 293 -26.79 1.95 -2.55
C TRP A 293 -28.22 1.77 -3.01
N ASN A 294 -29.09 1.45 -2.06
CA ASN A 294 -30.53 1.41 -2.25
C ASN A 294 -31.16 2.69 -1.65
N SER A 295 -32.09 3.29 -2.38
CA SER A 295 -32.80 4.49 -1.95
C SER A 295 -33.78 4.16 -0.82
N ASN A 296 -33.67 4.91 0.29
CA ASN A 296 -34.64 4.95 1.37
C ASN A 296 -35.47 6.23 1.30
N GLY A 297 -35.89 6.61 0.09
CA GLY A 297 -36.65 7.83 -0.17
C GLY A 297 -35.81 9.00 -0.71
N GLY A 298 -34.53 8.76 -1.03
CA GLY A 298 -33.68 9.72 -1.73
C GLY A 298 -33.76 9.60 -3.25
N ASP A 299 -33.60 10.71 -3.94
CA ASP A 299 -33.48 10.80 -5.40
C ASP A 299 -32.06 11.21 -5.83
N LEU A 300 -31.86 11.40 -7.14
CA LEU A 300 -30.58 11.82 -7.71
C LEU A 300 -30.19 13.24 -7.29
N ASP A 301 -31.16 14.14 -7.08
CA ASP A 301 -30.90 15.52 -6.68
C ASP A 301 -30.35 15.58 -5.25
N ASN A 302 -30.77 14.66 -4.37
CA ASN A 302 -30.21 14.53 -3.02
C ASN A 302 -28.73 14.14 -3.00
N ILE A 303 -28.26 13.36 -3.98
CA ILE A 303 -26.87 12.87 -4.01
C ILE A 303 -25.96 13.65 -4.95
N ARG A 304 -26.51 14.47 -5.86
CA ARG A 304 -25.72 15.29 -6.80
C ARG A 304 -24.59 16.10 -6.15
N PRO A 305 -24.76 16.74 -4.98
CA PRO A 305 -23.67 17.45 -4.31
C PRO A 305 -22.52 16.55 -3.84
N TYR A 306 -22.79 15.26 -3.62
CA TYR A 306 -21.84 14.28 -3.10
C TYR A 306 -21.08 13.56 -4.21
N ILE A 307 -21.58 13.56 -5.45
CA ILE A 307 -20.93 12.92 -6.59
C ILE A 307 -19.50 13.46 -6.81
N SER A 308 -19.30 14.77 -6.60
CA SER A 308 -17.98 15.40 -6.69
C SER A 308 -16.96 14.95 -5.63
N ARG A 309 -17.41 14.25 -4.58
CA ARG A 309 -16.57 13.79 -3.46
C ARG A 309 -16.01 12.39 -3.66
N PHE A 310 -16.46 11.65 -4.67
CA PHE A 310 -15.85 10.37 -5.00
C PHE A 310 -14.40 10.59 -5.44
N GLY A 311 -13.53 9.62 -5.14
CA GLY A 311 -12.14 9.68 -5.58
C GLY A 311 -12.00 9.75 -7.11
N PRO A 312 -10.82 10.14 -7.62
CA PRO A 312 -10.56 10.16 -9.05
C PRO A 312 -10.75 8.75 -9.66
N GLY A 313 -11.31 8.70 -10.87
CA GLY A 313 -11.55 7.46 -11.62
C GLY A 313 -12.79 6.67 -11.21
N VAL A 314 -13.64 7.20 -10.32
CA VAL A 314 -14.91 6.57 -9.96
C VAL A 314 -15.98 6.92 -11.01
N THR A 315 -16.55 5.88 -11.59
CA THR A 315 -17.73 5.96 -12.45
C THR A 315 -18.99 5.69 -11.63
N HIS A 316 -20.11 6.28 -12.00
CA HIS A 316 -21.37 6.06 -11.31
C HIS A 316 -22.54 5.90 -12.29
N THR A 317 -23.50 5.08 -11.90
CA THR A 317 -24.72 4.81 -12.65
C THR A 317 -25.92 4.88 -11.72
N TYR A 318 -26.99 5.52 -12.17
CA TYR A 318 -28.28 5.53 -11.48
C TYR A 318 -29.31 4.83 -12.37
N ASP A 319 -30.05 3.87 -11.79
CA ASP A 319 -31.05 3.07 -12.52
C ASP A 319 -32.37 3.82 -12.81
N GLY A 320 -32.50 5.07 -12.34
CA GLY A 320 -33.71 5.87 -12.51
C GLY A 320 -34.80 5.62 -11.46
N ALA A 321 -34.58 4.70 -10.52
CA ALA A 321 -35.57 4.34 -9.52
C ALA A 321 -34.99 4.33 -8.11
N ARG A 322 -34.17 3.34 -7.78
CA ARG A 322 -33.77 3.06 -6.38
C ARG A 322 -32.33 2.59 -6.23
N LEU A 323 -31.61 2.35 -7.31
CA LEU A 323 -30.25 1.82 -7.25
C LEU A 323 -29.26 2.85 -7.79
N PHE A 324 -28.32 3.21 -6.92
CA PHE A 324 -27.14 3.98 -7.29
C PHE A 324 -25.92 3.07 -7.14
N THR A 325 -25.11 2.98 -8.18
CA THR A 325 -23.91 2.14 -8.20
C THR A 325 -22.71 2.98 -8.55
N ALA A 326 -21.64 2.84 -7.79
CA ALA A 326 -20.35 3.46 -8.09
C ALA A 326 -19.29 2.37 -8.26
N THR A 327 -18.47 2.52 -9.30
CA THR A 327 -17.45 1.56 -9.69
C THR A 327 -16.11 2.23 -9.95
N LYS A 328 -15.04 1.64 -9.42
CA LYS A 328 -13.65 2.09 -9.64
C LYS A 328 -12.83 0.93 -10.18
N LEU A 329 -12.05 1.22 -11.22
CA LEU A 329 -11.03 0.32 -11.73
C LEU A 329 -9.79 0.38 -10.83
N LEU A 330 -9.27 -0.78 -10.44
CA LEU A 330 -8.03 -0.89 -9.68
C LEU A 330 -6.80 -0.73 -10.59
N PRO A 331 -5.67 -0.24 -10.06
CA PRO A 331 -4.42 -0.19 -10.81
C PRO A 331 -3.99 -1.60 -11.25
N SER A 332 -3.25 -1.69 -12.34
CA SER A 332 -2.71 -2.99 -12.76
C SER A 332 -1.75 -3.53 -11.70
N LEU A 333 -1.89 -4.81 -11.40
CA LEU A 333 -1.02 -5.54 -10.48
C LEU A 333 0.03 -6.38 -11.21
N ASP A 334 0.28 -6.09 -12.49
CA ASP A 334 1.22 -6.85 -13.33
C ASP A 334 2.64 -6.88 -12.75
N GLN A 335 3.09 -5.79 -12.14
CA GLN A 335 4.41 -5.69 -11.49
C GLN A 335 4.56 -6.56 -10.23
N TYR A 336 3.44 -6.99 -9.64
CA TYR A 336 3.41 -7.85 -8.45
C TYR A 336 3.11 -9.30 -8.80
N LYS A 337 3.19 -9.65 -10.10
CA LYS A 337 3.02 -11.04 -10.52
C LYS A 337 4.24 -11.85 -10.17
N GLU A 338 4.00 -12.95 -9.48
CA GLU A 338 5.02 -13.93 -9.15
C GLU A 338 4.79 -15.22 -9.93
N GLN A 339 5.86 -15.97 -10.17
CA GLN A 339 5.75 -17.29 -10.76
C GLN A 339 5.10 -18.22 -9.73
N ASN A 340 3.88 -18.69 -10.02
CA ASN A 340 3.15 -19.55 -9.10
C ASN A 340 3.33 -21.02 -9.50
N ILE A 341 3.70 -21.84 -8.53
CA ILE A 341 3.77 -23.30 -8.70
C ILE A 341 2.44 -23.88 -8.19
N PRO A 342 1.58 -24.43 -9.07
CA PRO A 342 0.30 -25.00 -8.64
C PRO A 342 0.49 -26.11 -7.62
N LEU A 343 -0.35 -26.12 -6.58
CA LEU A 343 -0.31 -27.10 -5.52
C LEU A 343 -1.07 -28.38 -5.91
N ASP A 344 -0.65 -29.52 -5.36
CA ASP A 344 -1.44 -30.74 -5.38
C ASP A 344 -2.70 -30.55 -4.52
N ARG A 345 -3.82 -31.19 -4.91
CA ARG A 345 -5.13 -31.04 -4.25
C ARG A 345 -5.06 -31.21 -2.73
N ASP A 346 -4.45 -32.29 -2.27
CA ASP A 346 -4.45 -32.62 -0.83
C ASP A 346 -3.57 -31.65 -0.04
N ARG A 347 -2.47 -31.17 -0.62
CA ARG A 347 -1.64 -30.11 -0.04
C ARG A 347 -2.37 -28.78 0.03
N ALA A 348 -3.12 -28.43 -1.01
CA ALA A 348 -3.94 -27.23 -1.02
C ALA A 348 -5.02 -27.27 0.07
N ILE A 349 -5.72 -28.41 0.25
CA ILE A 349 -6.74 -28.56 1.30
C ILE A 349 -6.13 -28.44 2.70
N LEU A 350 -4.99 -29.10 2.96
CA LEU A 350 -4.30 -29.00 4.26
C LEU A 350 -3.85 -27.57 4.56
N LEU A 351 -3.24 -26.90 3.57
CA LEU A 351 -2.78 -25.52 3.72
C LEU A 351 -3.93 -24.55 3.96
N VAL A 352 -5.04 -24.70 3.23
CA VAL A 352 -6.26 -23.89 3.40
C VAL A 352 -6.86 -24.11 4.80
N ASN A 353 -6.95 -25.35 5.26
CA ASN A 353 -7.48 -25.65 6.59
C ASN A 353 -6.57 -25.12 7.72
N ASP A 354 -5.26 -25.24 7.57
CA ASP A 354 -4.26 -24.70 8.51
C ASP A 354 -4.32 -23.16 8.60
N ARG A 355 -4.42 -22.49 7.45
CA ARG A 355 -4.43 -21.02 7.38
C ARG A 355 -5.73 -20.40 7.84
N PHE A 356 -6.87 -20.98 7.45
CA PHE A 356 -8.18 -20.34 7.61
C PHE A 356 -9.09 -21.02 8.64
N GLY A 357 -8.72 -22.20 9.16
CA GLY A 357 -9.56 -22.98 10.08
C GLY A 357 -9.97 -22.22 11.34
N ASP A 358 -9.07 -21.38 11.87
CA ASP A 358 -9.32 -20.57 13.06
C ASP A 358 -9.87 -19.16 12.75
N LEU A 359 -9.92 -18.78 11.46
CA LEU A 359 -10.33 -17.44 11.06
C LEU A 359 -11.85 -17.32 10.90
N GLY A 360 -12.56 -18.39 10.55
CA GLY A 360 -14.01 -18.32 10.40
C GLY A 360 -14.65 -19.53 9.73
N GLN A 361 -15.86 -19.35 9.23
CA GLN A 361 -16.58 -20.40 8.52
C GLN A 361 -16.05 -20.53 7.11
N MET A 362 -15.57 -21.72 6.76
CA MET A 362 -14.96 -21.99 5.47
C MET A 362 -15.72 -23.08 4.72
N ASN A 363 -15.97 -22.84 3.43
CA ASN A 363 -16.53 -23.81 2.50
C ASN A 363 -15.53 -24.03 1.36
N VAL A 364 -15.16 -25.29 1.12
CA VAL A 364 -14.12 -25.67 0.16
C VAL A 364 -14.72 -26.65 -0.85
N GLN A 365 -14.60 -26.34 -2.15
CA GLN A 365 -15.17 -27.14 -3.24
C GLN A 365 -14.14 -27.35 -4.34
N TYR A 366 -13.92 -28.60 -4.74
CA TYR A 366 -13.12 -28.93 -5.92
C TYR A 366 -13.96 -28.77 -7.18
N ARG A 367 -13.46 -28.05 -8.20
CA ARG A 367 -14.18 -27.81 -9.45
C ARG A 367 -13.32 -28.10 -10.68
N VAL A 368 -13.94 -28.71 -11.68
CA VAL A 368 -13.37 -28.99 -13.01
C VAL A 368 -14.16 -28.18 -14.05
N PRO A 369 -13.59 -27.15 -14.68
CA PRO A 369 -14.30 -26.19 -15.54
C PRO A 369 -15.14 -26.77 -16.68
N ASP A 370 -14.79 -27.95 -17.20
CA ASP A 370 -15.50 -28.58 -18.32
C ASP A 370 -16.70 -29.45 -17.91
N GLU A 371 -16.80 -29.85 -16.63
CA GLU A 371 -17.97 -30.60 -16.14
C GLU A 371 -19.15 -29.69 -15.76
N ASP A 372 -18.88 -28.46 -15.30
CA ASP A 372 -19.90 -27.49 -14.88
C ASP A 372 -20.80 -27.00 -16.05
N LYS A 373 -20.30 -27.07 -17.30
CA LYS A 373 -21.09 -26.70 -18.48
C LYS A 373 -22.18 -27.72 -18.81
N LYS A 374 -22.08 -28.97 -18.37
CA LYS A 374 -23.09 -30.00 -18.65
C LYS A 374 -24.34 -29.88 -17.77
N THR A 375 -24.26 -29.13 -16.67
CA THR A 375 -25.36 -29.00 -15.69
C THR A 375 -26.12 -27.68 -15.83
N ALA A 376 -25.55 -26.66 -16.47
CA ALA A 376 -26.18 -25.34 -16.63
C ALA A 376 -26.85 -25.10 -18.01
N SER A 377 -26.70 -26.02 -18.97
CA SER A 377 -27.28 -25.88 -20.31
C SER A 377 -28.58 -26.68 -20.49
N SER A 378 -29.58 -26.43 -19.64
CA SER A 378 -30.96 -26.62 -20.06
C SER A 378 -31.79 -25.47 -19.52
N VAL A 379 -32.50 -24.80 -20.43
CA VAL A 379 -33.43 -23.68 -20.21
C VAL A 379 -32.78 -22.28 -20.27
N ARG A 380 -33.07 -21.58 -21.38
CA ARG A 380 -32.85 -20.15 -21.68
C ARG A 380 -31.43 -19.69 -22.04
N ARG A 381 -31.09 -19.76 -23.34
CA ARG A 381 -30.75 -18.58 -24.18
C ARG A 381 -30.40 -19.06 -25.60
N ARG A 382 -31.44 -19.27 -26.41
CA ARG A 382 -31.33 -19.61 -27.84
C ARG A 382 -31.49 -18.38 -28.75
N ALA A 383 -31.21 -17.16 -28.28
CA ALA A 383 -31.58 -15.94 -29.02
C ALA A 383 -30.51 -14.85 -29.18
N GLN A 384 -29.25 -15.06 -28.77
CA GLN A 384 -28.20 -14.02 -28.97
C GLN A 384 -26.86 -14.54 -29.52
N SER A 385 -26.74 -15.83 -29.85
CA SER A 385 -25.45 -16.45 -30.23
C SER A 385 -25.23 -16.56 -31.75
N ALA A 386 -25.75 -15.64 -32.56
CA ALA A 386 -25.55 -15.65 -34.02
C ALA A 386 -24.68 -14.51 -34.56
N VAL A 387 -24.19 -13.59 -33.72
CA VAL A 387 -23.39 -12.43 -34.19
C VAL A 387 -21.95 -12.39 -33.63
N THR A 388 -21.61 -13.22 -32.64
CA THR A 388 -20.28 -13.18 -31.98
C THR A 388 -19.38 -14.38 -32.33
N THR A 389 -19.76 -15.23 -33.29
CA THR A 389 -19.05 -16.49 -33.57
C THR A 389 -18.12 -16.43 -34.80
N LEU A 390 -17.61 -15.24 -35.15
CA LEU A 390 -16.74 -15.08 -36.34
C LEU A 390 -15.40 -14.38 -36.08
N ILE A 391 -15.01 -14.05 -34.84
CA ILE A 391 -13.74 -13.32 -34.60
C ILE A 391 -12.75 -14.01 -33.64
N THR A 392 -13.11 -15.05 -32.90
CA THR A 392 -12.14 -15.74 -32.03
C THR A 392 -12.08 -17.23 -32.33
N ASN A 393 -11.16 -17.60 -33.23
CA ASN A 393 -10.51 -18.92 -33.20
C ASN A 393 -9.56 -18.97 -31.98
N GLU A 394 -10.11 -18.88 -30.77
CA GLU A 394 -9.39 -19.26 -29.56
C GLU A 394 -9.57 -20.77 -29.39
N SER A 395 -8.48 -21.50 -29.66
CA SER A 395 -8.28 -22.90 -29.27
C SER A 395 -8.86 -23.13 -27.87
N GLU A 396 -9.74 -24.14 -27.72
CA GLU A 396 -10.27 -24.60 -26.42
C GLU A 396 -9.13 -25.07 -25.51
N THR A 397 -8.45 -24.13 -24.84
CA THR A 397 -7.56 -24.45 -23.73
C THR A 397 -8.43 -24.85 -22.55
N LYS A 398 -8.50 -26.15 -22.26
CA LYS A 398 -9.16 -26.67 -21.05
C LYS A 398 -8.61 -25.93 -19.84
N LYS A 399 -9.47 -25.18 -19.14
CA LYS A 399 -9.08 -24.47 -17.92
C LYS A 399 -8.67 -25.50 -16.85
N PRO A 400 -7.58 -25.26 -16.11
CA PRO A 400 -7.10 -26.21 -15.10
C PRO A 400 -8.13 -26.38 -13.97
N PRO A 401 -8.14 -27.54 -13.29
CA PRO A 401 -8.97 -27.72 -12.11
C PRO A 401 -8.55 -26.76 -11.00
N PHE A 402 -9.50 -26.34 -10.18
CA PHE A 402 -9.24 -25.42 -9.08
C PHE A 402 -10.00 -25.80 -7.82
N LEU A 403 -9.48 -25.34 -6.68
CA LEU A 403 -10.15 -25.40 -5.39
C LEU A 403 -10.81 -24.05 -5.12
N SER A 404 -12.15 -24.02 -5.11
CA SER A 404 -12.93 -22.85 -4.72
C SER A 404 -13.04 -22.80 -3.20
N VAL A 405 -12.66 -21.67 -2.61
CA VAL A 405 -12.67 -21.46 -1.16
C VAL A 405 -13.49 -20.21 -0.87
N GLU A 406 -14.56 -20.37 -0.08
CA GLU A 406 -15.35 -19.28 0.48
C GLU A 406 -15.11 -19.20 1.99
N LEU A 407 -14.49 -18.11 2.44
CA LEU A 407 -14.24 -17.82 3.85
C LEU A 407 -15.16 -16.69 4.32
N LYS A 408 -15.92 -16.93 5.39
CA LYS A 408 -16.69 -15.92 6.11
C LYS A 408 -16.08 -15.69 7.48
N THR A 409 -15.64 -14.46 7.74
CA THR A 409 -14.92 -14.10 8.95
C THR A 409 -15.20 -12.66 9.36
N SER A 410 -15.11 -12.37 10.66
CA SER A 410 -15.06 -10.98 11.18
C SER A 410 -13.67 -10.35 11.03
N THR A 411 -12.67 -11.12 10.57
CA THR A 411 -11.29 -10.65 10.40
C THR A 411 -11.21 -9.67 9.21
N PRO A 412 -10.79 -8.41 9.46
CA PRO A 412 -10.71 -7.41 8.40
C PRO A 412 -9.58 -7.74 7.42
N PRO A 413 -9.64 -7.25 6.17
CA PRO A 413 -8.67 -7.62 5.15
C PRO A 413 -7.24 -7.17 5.49
N THR A 414 -7.07 -6.11 6.30
CA THR A 414 -5.76 -5.66 6.81
C THR A 414 -5.06 -6.69 7.69
N LYS A 415 -5.79 -7.61 8.32
CA LYS A 415 -5.25 -8.71 9.13
C LYS A 415 -5.22 -10.03 8.37
N ALA A 416 -6.16 -10.23 7.45
CA ALA A 416 -6.29 -11.48 6.71
C ALA A 416 -5.40 -11.54 5.45
N ALA A 417 -4.92 -10.40 4.93
CA ALA A 417 -4.18 -10.33 3.65
C ALA A 417 -3.04 -11.36 3.52
N GLU A 418 -2.19 -11.46 4.54
CA GLU A 418 -1.03 -12.36 4.53
C GLU A 418 -1.42 -13.86 4.56
N TYR A 419 -2.59 -14.19 5.09
CA TYR A 419 -3.09 -15.57 5.10
C TYR A 419 -3.44 -16.07 3.69
N PHE A 420 -3.71 -15.15 2.75
CA PHE A 420 -4.05 -15.47 1.37
C PHE A 420 -2.85 -15.71 0.46
N ASN A 421 -1.61 -15.51 0.94
CA ASN A 421 -0.38 -15.74 0.16
C ASN A 421 -0.12 -17.24 -0.04
N ILE A 422 -1.03 -17.89 -0.76
CA ILE A 422 -1.04 -19.30 -1.13
C ILE A 422 -0.71 -19.39 -2.63
N PRO A 423 0.26 -20.22 -3.05
CA PRO A 423 0.60 -20.39 -4.45
C PRO A 423 -0.61 -20.79 -5.30
N GLY A 424 -0.82 -20.08 -6.41
CA GLY A 424 -1.91 -20.35 -7.34
C GLY A 424 -3.28 -19.80 -6.90
N LEU A 425 -3.35 -19.09 -5.78
CA LEU A 425 -4.58 -18.44 -5.30
C LEU A 425 -4.88 -17.18 -6.12
N SER A 426 -6.13 -17.04 -6.52
CA SER A 426 -6.69 -15.83 -7.14
C SER A 426 -8.00 -15.46 -6.46
N PHE A 427 -8.28 -14.16 -6.35
CA PHE A 427 -9.55 -13.69 -5.82
C PHE A 427 -10.62 -13.72 -6.90
N GLU A 428 -11.78 -14.25 -6.53
CA GLU A 428 -13.02 -14.07 -7.28
C GLU A 428 -13.78 -12.87 -6.73
N MET A 429 -13.84 -12.75 -5.40
CA MET A 429 -14.56 -11.66 -4.76
C MET A 429 -14.13 -11.46 -3.29
N ILE A 430 -14.05 -10.19 -2.87
CA ILE A 430 -13.97 -9.73 -1.49
C ILE A 430 -15.20 -8.85 -1.24
N GLU A 431 -16.04 -9.23 -0.30
CA GLU A 431 -17.29 -8.53 0.03
C GLU A 431 -17.38 -8.22 1.51
N TYR A 432 -17.82 -7.01 1.82
CA TYR A 432 -18.17 -6.63 3.20
C TYR A 432 -19.69 -6.58 3.37
N ASN A 433 -20.20 -7.34 4.32
CA ASN A 433 -21.61 -7.34 4.68
C ASN A 433 -21.83 -6.40 5.87
N LEU A 434 -22.46 -5.25 5.63
CA LEU A 434 -22.73 -4.25 6.66
C LEU A 434 -23.71 -4.72 7.74
N ASN A 435 -24.66 -5.59 7.40
CA ASN A 435 -25.69 -6.07 8.32
C ASN A 435 -25.12 -7.08 9.33
N ARG A 436 -24.29 -8.00 8.86
CA ARG A 436 -23.66 -9.03 9.70
C ARG A 436 -22.29 -8.60 10.25
N GLN A 437 -21.73 -7.51 9.74
CA GLN A 437 -20.39 -7.04 10.04
C GLN A 437 -19.32 -8.10 9.77
N ASP A 438 -19.51 -8.90 8.71
CA ASP A 438 -18.59 -9.95 8.29
C ASP A 438 -18.02 -9.70 6.90
N TRP A 439 -16.84 -10.25 6.67
CA TRP A 439 -16.16 -10.30 5.39
C TRP A 439 -16.36 -11.66 4.75
N THR A 440 -16.65 -11.64 3.46
CA THR A 440 -16.69 -12.84 2.63
C THR A 440 -15.55 -12.77 1.60
N TYR A 441 -14.66 -13.74 1.63
CA TYR A 441 -13.57 -13.91 0.67
C TYR A 441 -13.86 -15.14 -0.18
N LYS A 442 -13.98 -14.96 -1.49
CA LYS A 442 -14.11 -16.04 -2.46
C LYS A 442 -12.83 -16.09 -3.29
N THR A 443 -12.18 -17.24 -3.27
CA THR A 443 -10.89 -17.44 -3.93
C THR A 443 -10.88 -18.76 -4.69
N ASN A 444 -10.03 -18.83 -5.71
CA ASN A 444 -9.80 -20.03 -6.50
C ASN A 444 -8.31 -20.33 -6.48
N ILE A 445 -7.95 -21.53 -6.05
CA ILE A 445 -6.56 -22.04 -6.04
C ILE A 445 -6.40 -22.97 -7.22
N ILE A 446 -5.56 -22.59 -8.18
CA ILE A 446 -5.26 -23.43 -9.35
C ILE A 446 -4.47 -24.66 -8.88
N LEU A 447 -4.94 -25.84 -9.26
CA LEU A 447 -4.36 -27.11 -8.84
C LEU A 447 -3.48 -27.71 -9.93
N ARG A 448 -2.44 -28.43 -9.51
CA ARG A 448 -1.63 -29.25 -10.41
C ARG A 448 -2.48 -30.39 -10.98
N MET A 449 -2.45 -30.59 -12.29
CA MET A 449 -3.07 -31.76 -12.90
C MET A 449 -2.30 -33.01 -12.49
N ALA A 450 -2.98 -33.95 -11.84
CA ALA A 450 -2.43 -35.27 -11.58
C ALA A 450 -2.32 -36.02 -12.93
N GLY A 451 -1.12 -36.08 -13.51
CA GLY A 451 -0.89 -36.89 -14.73
C GLY A 451 0.10 -36.39 -15.77
N GLY A 452 0.99 -35.44 -15.48
CA GLY A 452 2.09 -35.08 -16.38
C GLY A 452 3.42 -35.62 -15.87
N VAL A 453 3.74 -36.89 -16.17
CA VAL A 453 5.13 -37.36 -16.14
C VAL A 453 5.87 -36.59 -17.25
N PRO A 454 7.04 -35.99 -17.00
CA PRO A 454 7.82 -35.43 -18.09
C PRO A 454 8.30 -36.59 -18.97
N GLN A 455 7.89 -36.60 -20.24
CA GLN A 455 8.61 -37.30 -21.30
C GLN A 455 9.63 -36.36 -21.91
#